data_AF-A0A2I0QJN8-F1
#
_entry.id   AF-A0A2I0QJN8-F1
#
_cell.length_a   1.000
_cell.length_b   1.000
_cell.length_c   1.000
_cell.angle_alpha   90.00
_cell.angle_beta   90.00
_cell.angle_gamma   90.00
#
_symmetry.space_group_name_H-M   'P 1'
#
loop_
_entity.id
_entity.type
_entity.pdbx_description
1 polymer ?
#
loop_
_entity_poly.entity_id
_entity_poly.type
_entity_poly.pdbx_seq_one_letter_code
_entity_poly.pdbx_strand_id
1 'polypeptide(L)'
;MDFQKAIQIKNLSYTYPDGNIALNDINLEIFENECIALIGSNGSGKTTLILNLNGIFRGKGSIKIFNKELSDKNLKEIRKDIRKKVKGVKKVLKRRF
;
A
#
# COMPACT_ATOMS: atom_id res chain seq x y z
N MET A 1 -1.87 -9.41 -23.91
CA MET A 1 -1.98 -9.98 -22.55
C MET A 1 -2.18 -8.81 -21.60
N ASP A 2 -3.37 -8.68 -21.02
CA ASP A 2 -3.65 -7.61 -20.07
C ASP A 2 -3.04 -7.94 -18.71
N PHE A 3 -2.11 -7.11 -18.24
CA PHE A 3 -1.57 -7.25 -16.90
C PHE A 3 -2.59 -6.68 -15.90
N GLN A 4 -3.18 -7.57 -15.10
CA GLN A 4 -4.11 -7.17 -14.05
C GLN A 4 -3.36 -6.45 -12.92
N LYS A 5 -3.92 -5.33 -12.42
CA LYS A 5 -3.37 -4.60 -11.27
C LYS A 5 -3.76 -5.32 -9.98
N ALA A 6 -2.77 -5.78 -9.23
CA ALA A 6 -2.96 -6.39 -7.92
C ALA A 6 -3.18 -5.32 -6.84
N ILE A 7 -2.42 -4.23 -6.89
CA ILE A 7 -2.53 -3.12 -5.94
C ILE A 7 -2.45 -1.80 -6.72
N GLN A 8 -3.32 -0.86 -6.37
CA GLN A 8 -3.27 0.52 -6.85
C GLN A 8 -3.45 1.47 -5.68
N ILE A 9 -2.52 2.40 -5.52
CA ILE A 9 -2.56 3.47 -4.53
C ILE A 9 -2.57 4.78 -5.31
N LYS A 10 -3.53 5.66 -4.98
CA LYS A 10 -3.59 7.02 -5.54
C LYS A 10 -3.62 8.06 -4.43
N ASN A 11 -2.65 8.98 -4.49
CA ASN A 11 -2.49 10.13 -3.61
C ASN A 11 -2.57 9.80 -2.11
N LEU A 12 -1.98 8.67 -1.70
CA LEU A 12 -2.07 8.21 -0.32
C LEU A 12 -1.20 9.08 0.59
N SER A 13 -1.85 9.76 1.52
CA SER A 13 -1.18 10.57 2.54
C SER A 13 -1.66 10.19 3.93
N TYR A 14 -0.73 10.14 4.89
CA TYR A 14 -1.03 9.78 6.27
C TYR A 14 -0.13 10.54 7.23
N THR A 15 -0.77 11.19 8.20
CA THR A 15 -0.14 11.91 9.30
C THR A 15 -0.57 11.25 10.59
N TYR A 16 0.39 10.91 11.45
CA TYR A 16 0.09 10.40 12.78
C TYR A 16 -0.57 11.49 13.65
N PRO A 17 -1.28 11.11 14.74
CA PRO A 17 -1.93 12.08 15.63
C PRO A 17 -0.98 13.10 16.26
N ASP A 18 0.31 12.79 16.36
CA ASP A 18 1.38 13.66 16.84
C ASP A 18 1.85 14.70 15.80
N GLY A 19 1.24 14.72 14.61
CA GLY A 19 1.57 15.61 13.50
C GLY A 19 2.68 15.10 12.59
N ASN A 20 3.28 13.93 12.87
CA ASN A 20 4.34 13.38 12.05
C ASN A 20 3.79 12.86 10.71
N ILE A 21 4.26 13.45 9.60
CA ILE A 21 3.88 13.05 8.24
C ILE A 21 4.64 11.77 7.89
N ALA A 22 3.92 10.66 7.79
CA ALA A 22 4.52 9.35 7.53
C ALA A 22 4.37 8.88 6.08
N LEU A 23 3.35 9.38 5.36
CA LEU A 23 3.16 9.16 3.92
C LEU A 23 2.73 10.49 3.31
N ASN A 24 3.35 10.87 2.20
CA ASN A 24 3.05 12.11 1.50
C ASN A 24 2.85 11.83 0.00
N ASP A 25 1.60 11.92 -0.45
CA ASP A 25 1.19 11.77 -1.86
C ASP A 25 1.73 10.52 -2.57
N ILE A 26 1.59 9.36 -1.92
CA ILE A 26 2.10 8.09 -2.43
C ILE A 26 1.21 7.58 -3.56
N ASN A 27 1.83 7.38 -4.72
CA ASN A 27 1.22 6.82 -5.92
C ASN A 27 1.99 5.55 -6.32
N LEU A 28 1.30 4.41 -6.37
CA LEU A 28 1.91 3.10 -6.57
C LEU A 28 0.98 2.17 -7.34
N GLU A 29 1.51 1.48 -8.34
CA GLU A 29 0.82 0.40 -9.04
C GLU A 29 1.69 -0.85 -9.05
N ILE A 30 1.07 -1.98 -8.73
CA ILE A 30 1.71 -3.29 -8.66
C ILE A 30 0.83 -4.24 -9.45
N PHE A 31 1.42 -4.91 -10.43
CA PHE A 31 0.73 -5.87 -11.26
C PHE A 31 0.75 -7.26 -10.63
N GLU A 32 -0.16 -8.11 -11.07
CA GLU A 32 -0.14 -9.51 -10.70
C GLU A 32 1.21 -10.16 -11.06
N ASN A 33 1.69 -11.02 -10.16
CA ASN A 33 2.97 -11.73 -10.28
C ASN A 33 4.21 -10.81 -10.19
N GLU A 34 4.05 -9.51 -9.96
CA GLU A 34 5.16 -8.67 -9.53
C GLU A 34 5.46 -8.89 -8.04
N CYS A 35 6.75 -8.95 -7.72
CA CYS A 35 7.26 -8.85 -6.37
C CYS A 35 7.79 -7.40 -6.18
N ILE A 36 7.49 -6.66 -5.10
CA ILE A 36 7.87 -5.21 -4.93
C ILE A 36 8.55 -4.56 -3.64
N ALA A 37 9.73 -4.90 -3.11
CA ALA A 37 10.46 -4.47 -1.91
C ALA A 37 10.37 -3.01 -1.53
N LEU A 38 9.84 -2.82 -0.33
CA LEU A 38 9.83 -1.55 0.33
C LEU A 38 11.18 -1.32 1.02
N ILE A 39 12.00 -0.45 0.43
CA ILE A 39 13.33 -0.09 0.92
C ILE A 39 13.33 1.39 1.30
N GLY A 40 14.04 1.74 2.38
CA GLY A 40 14.18 3.11 2.87
C GLY A 40 14.82 3.13 4.25
N SER A 41 15.25 4.30 4.72
CA SER A 41 15.78 4.47 6.08
C SER A 41 14.73 4.18 7.16
N ASN A 42 15.17 3.92 8.39
CA ASN A 42 14.23 3.86 9.52
C ASN A 42 13.46 5.19 9.62
N GLY A 43 12.15 5.10 9.86
CA GLY A 43 11.26 6.27 9.86
C GLY A 43 10.69 6.69 8.51
N SER A 44 11.13 6.13 7.38
CA SER A 44 10.68 6.53 6.03
C SER A 44 9.24 6.12 5.66
N GLY A 45 8.37 5.79 6.62
CA GLY A 45 6.96 5.45 6.33
C GLY A 45 6.68 4.00 5.88
N LYS A 46 7.68 3.11 5.83
CA LYS A 46 7.51 1.74 5.30
C LYS A 46 6.43 0.93 6.02
N THR A 47 6.55 0.84 7.35
CA THR A 47 5.57 0.15 8.18
C THR A 47 4.21 0.82 8.07
N THR A 48 4.17 2.15 8.03
CA THR A 48 2.93 2.92 7.83
C THR A 48 2.23 2.57 6.52
N LEU A 49 2.96 2.43 5.42
CA LEU A 49 2.41 2.01 4.12
C LEU A 49 1.81 0.61 4.21
N ILE A 50 2.53 -0.34 4.83
CA ILE A 50 2.04 -1.71 5.03
C ILE A 50 0.78 -1.74 5.90
N LEU A 51 0.71 -0.91 6.94
CA LEU A 51 -0.46 -0.80 7.81
C LEU A 51 -1.66 -0.19 7.06
N ASN A 52 -1.45 0.79 6.19
CA ASN A 52 -2.51 1.34 5.33
C ASN A 52 -2.99 0.30 4.29
N LEU A 53 -2.08 -0.46 3.67
CA LEU A 53 -2.43 -1.54 2.74
C LEU A 53 -3.26 -2.65 3.40
N ASN A 54 -2.97 -3.00 4.65
CA ASN A 54 -3.76 -3.97 5.42
C ASN A 54 -5.06 -3.35 6.00
N GLY A 55 -5.25 -2.06 5.77
CA GLY A 55 -6.34 -1.27 6.26
C GLY A 55 -6.44 -1.20 7.78
N ILE A 56 -5.30 -1.20 8.46
CA ILE A 56 -5.18 -0.90 9.89
C ILE A 56 -5.20 0.63 10.09
N PHE A 57 -4.49 1.35 9.23
CA PHE A 57 -4.55 2.82 9.16
C PHE A 57 -5.36 3.26 7.94
N ARG A 58 -5.94 4.45 8.05
CA ARG A 58 -6.78 5.11 7.04
C ARG A 58 -6.19 6.47 6.71
N GLY A 59 -5.39 6.53 5.65
CA GLY A 59 -4.91 7.78 5.07
C GLY A 59 -5.96 8.45 4.17
N LYS A 60 -5.63 9.67 3.73
CA LYS A 60 -6.32 10.34 2.63
C LYS A 60 -5.89 9.69 1.30
N GLY A 61 -6.75 9.71 0.30
CA GLY A 61 -6.50 9.07 -1.00
C GLY A 61 -7.25 7.74 -1.13
N SER A 62 -6.80 6.88 -2.05
CA SER A 62 -7.47 5.60 -2.31
C SER A 62 -6.47 4.45 -2.44
N ILE A 63 -6.88 3.27 -1.98
CA ILE A 63 -6.17 2.00 -2.14
C ILE A 63 -7.14 1.01 -2.76
N LYS A 64 -6.74 0.35 -3.84
CA LYS A 64 -7.47 -0.76 -4.46
C LYS A 64 -6.62 -2.02 -4.46
N ILE A 65 -7.25 -3.14 -4.13
CA ILE A 65 -6.64 -4.47 -4.14
C ILE A 65 -7.49 -5.34 -5.08
N PHE A 66 -6.92 -5.84 -6.18
CA PHE A 66 -7.64 -6.56 -7.25
C PHE A 66 -8.95 -5.87 -7.68
N ASN A 67 -8.86 -4.58 -8.05
CA ASN A 67 -10.00 -3.71 -8.41
C ASN A 67 -11.02 -3.42 -7.29
N LYS A 68 -10.87 -3.96 -6.08
CA LYS A 68 -11.72 -3.66 -4.94
C LYS A 68 -11.15 -2.50 -4.15
N GLU A 69 -11.94 -1.44 -4.00
CA GLU A 69 -11.55 -0.31 -3.17
C GLU A 69 -11.57 -0.67 -1.69
N LEU A 70 -10.51 -0.31 -1.00
CA LEU A 70 -10.28 -0.69 0.37
C LEU A 70 -11.22 0.09 1.29
N SER A 71 -12.18 -0.63 1.87
CA SER A 71 -13.23 -0.08 2.73
C SER A 71 -13.49 -1.02 3.91
N ASP A 72 -14.12 -0.51 4.96
CA ASP A 72 -14.35 -1.32 6.17
C ASP A 72 -15.27 -2.53 5.91
N LYS A 73 -16.15 -2.43 4.91
CA LYS A 73 -17.07 -3.48 4.50
C LYS A 73 -16.38 -4.69 3.86
N ASN A 74 -15.25 -4.49 3.18
CA ASN A 74 -14.55 -5.54 2.43
C ASN A 74 -13.15 -5.88 2.99
N LEU A 75 -12.78 -5.32 4.15
CA LEU A 75 -11.51 -5.57 4.83
C LEU A 75 -11.17 -7.06 5.01
N LYS A 76 -12.16 -7.87 5.41
CA LYS A 76 -11.94 -9.31 5.64
C LYS A 76 -11.54 -10.04 4.36
N GLU A 77 -12.18 -9.68 3.24
CA GLU A 77 -11.91 -10.26 1.93
C GLU A 77 -10.56 -9.77 1.39
N ILE A 78 -10.31 -8.46 1.44
CA ILE A 78 -9.05 -7.85 1.02
C ILE A 78 -7.86 -8.46 1.77
N ARG A 79 -7.96 -8.66 3.09
CA ARG A 79 -6.88 -9.27 3.87
C ARG A 79 -6.58 -10.71 3.46
N LYS A 80 -7.58 -11.47 2.98
CA LYS A 80 -7.35 -12.80 2.40
C LYS A 80 -6.58 -12.69 1.08
N ASP A 81 -6.95 -11.74 0.23
CA ASP A 81 -6.32 -11.53 -1.07
C ASP A 81 -4.86 -11.05 -0.93
N ILE A 82 -4.59 -10.16 0.03
CA ILE A 82 -3.23 -9.71 0.38
C ILE A 82 -2.38 -10.88 0.86
N ARG A 83 -2.90 -11.75 1.76
CA ARG A 83 -2.13 -12.90 2.28
C ARG A 83 -1.73 -13.90 1.20
N LYS A 84 -2.54 -14.06 0.15
CA LYS A 84 -2.24 -14.99 -0.96
C LYS A 84 -1.07 -14.52 -1.83
N LYS A 85 -0.80 -13.21 -1.91
CA LYS A 85 0.25 -12.66 -2.81
C LYS A 85 1.39 -11.94 -2.11
N VAL A 86 1.25 -11.48 -0.86
CA VAL A 86 2.36 -10.88 -0.11
C VAL A 86 3.25 -11.98 0.47
N LYS A 87 4.08 -12.58 -0.39
CA LYS A 87 5.35 -13.19 0.01
C LYS A 87 6.46 -12.25 -0.42
N GLY A 88 6.97 -11.43 0.52
CA GLY A 88 8.25 -10.74 0.36
C GLY A 88 8.43 -9.97 -0.96
N VAL A 89 7.48 -9.11 -1.28
CA VAL A 89 7.60 -7.89 -2.09
C VAL A 89 9.12 -7.55 -2.43
N LYS A 90 9.63 -7.63 -3.72
CA LYS A 90 10.92 -7.09 -4.37
C LYS A 90 10.92 -6.14 -5.66
N LYS A 91 10.92 -4.79 -5.53
CA LYS A 91 11.00 -3.66 -6.53
C LYS A 91 11.35 -2.39 -5.78
N VAL A 92 12.49 -1.79 -6.10
CA VAL A 92 13.08 -0.64 -5.40
C VAL A 92 12.38 0.65 -5.83
N LEU A 93 11.66 1.29 -4.91
CA LEU A 93 11.26 2.70 -5.05
C LEU A 93 12.26 3.57 -4.30
N LYS A 94 13.27 4.10 -5.00
CA LYS A 94 14.07 5.24 -4.53
C LYS A 94 13.23 6.52 -4.72
N ARG A 95 12.24 6.75 -3.87
CA ARG A 95 11.64 8.08 -3.71
C ARG A 95 11.70 8.45 -2.24
N ARG A 96 12.15 9.67 -1.99
CA ARG A 96 12.16 10.29 -0.66
C ARG A 96 10.68 10.37 -0.26
N PHE A 97 10.27 9.50 0.66
CA PHE A 97 8.98 9.58 1.34
C PHE A 97 8.96 10.80 2.24
#